data_AF-A0A229H1J6-F1
#
_entry.id   AF-A0A229H1J6-F1
#
_cell.length_a   1.000
_cell.length_b   1.000
_cell.length_c   1.000
_cell.angle_alpha   90.00
_cell.angle_beta   90.00
_cell.angle_gamma   90.00
#
_symmetry.space_group_name_H-M   'P 1'
#
loop_
_entity.id
_entity.type
_entity.pdbx_description
1 polymer ?
#
loop_
_entity_poly.entity_id
_entity_poly.type
_entity_poly.pdbx_seq_one_letter_code
_entity_poly.pdbx_strand_id
1 'polypeptide(L)'
;MYSFYMFEGSCWQGGGGWEHLEVSNNLEELDASVAYYVRTGSWAAGHTFVIRVYRHGELLVERELDPFLTVKVPGLTPMRSAEDGRTSGGVPEPGGPYDGMDEDAVWEVLPQEMYEIASESPEAIEVGVDWDGLALPELVPPALPTGADVTLDGRELRYGRNSTLDG
;
A
#
# COMPACT_ATOMS: atom_id res chain seq x y z
N MET A 1 21.73 -13.15 10.31
CA MET A 1 21.07 -12.05 9.58
C MET A 1 19.87 -12.62 8.86
N TYR A 2 18.71 -11.97 8.92
CA TYR A 2 17.43 -12.54 8.52
C TYR A 2 16.97 -12.08 7.13
N SER A 3 16.07 -12.82 6.51
CA SER A 3 15.35 -12.42 5.30
C SER A 3 13.91 -12.00 5.63
N PHE A 4 13.42 -10.93 5.00
CA PHE A 4 12.08 -10.37 5.23
C PHE A 4 11.67 -9.44 4.09
N TYR A 5 10.38 -9.13 4.05
CA TYR A 5 9.78 -8.10 3.22
C TYR A 5 9.58 -6.83 4.03
N MET A 6 9.61 -5.69 3.33
CA MET A 6 9.24 -4.41 3.90
C MET A 6 8.33 -3.67 2.93
N PHE A 7 7.14 -3.29 3.38
CA PHE A 7 6.28 -2.35 2.67
C PHE A 7 6.49 -0.94 3.23
N GLU A 8 6.50 0.04 2.33
CA GLU A 8 6.52 1.47 2.60
C GLU A 8 5.33 2.13 1.90
N GLY A 9 4.59 2.91 2.69
CA GLY A 9 3.69 3.95 2.21
C GLY A 9 4.22 5.33 2.62
N SER A 10 4.42 6.23 1.67
CA SER A 10 4.98 7.55 1.95
C SER A 10 4.48 8.64 0.98
N CYS A 11 4.40 9.87 1.47
CA CYS A 11 4.10 11.04 0.61
C CYS A 11 5.33 11.51 -0.20
N TRP A 12 6.50 10.86 -0.06
CA TRP A 12 7.75 11.17 -0.79
C TRP A 12 8.60 9.92 -1.04
N GLN A 13 9.03 9.69 -2.27
CA GLN A 13 9.97 8.60 -2.61
C GLN A 13 11.32 8.73 -1.85
N GLY A 14 11.67 7.71 -1.05
CA GLY A 14 13.06 7.40 -0.66
C GLY A 14 13.77 8.36 0.30
N GLY A 15 13.07 9.26 1.00
CA GLY A 15 13.71 10.44 1.58
C GLY A 15 13.42 10.82 3.04
N GLY A 16 12.62 10.06 3.81
CA GLY A 16 12.38 10.40 5.22
C GLY A 16 10.97 10.84 5.59
N GLY A 17 10.06 11.02 4.63
CA GLY A 17 8.64 11.37 4.83
C GLY A 17 7.73 10.14 4.93
N TRP A 18 8.11 9.18 5.76
CA TRP A 18 7.39 7.91 5.93
C TRP A 18 6.13 8.12 6.77
N GLU A 19 4.99 7.63 6.27
CA GLU A 19 3.75 7.58 7.04
C GLU A 19 3.47 6.16 7.54
N HIS A 20 3.83 5.15 6.74
CA HIS A 20 3.58 3.76 7.05
C HIS A 20 4.71 2.84 6.63
N LEU A 21 5.15 1.99 7.54
CA LEU A 21 6.11 0.91 7.30
C LEU A 21 5.57 -0.39 7.88
N GLU A 22 5.72 -1.48 7.16
CA GLU A 22 5.43 -2.83 7.64
C GLU A 22 6.64 -3.71 7.35
N VAL A 23 7.13 -4.40 8.38
CA VAL A 23 8.24 -5.36 8.26
C VAL A 23 7.70 -6.74 8.57
N SER A 24 7.66 -7.63 7.59
CA SER A 24 7.11 -8.97 7.77
C SER A 24 7.87 -10.01 6.98
N ASN A 25 7.77 -11.29 7.37
CA ASN A 25 8.24 -12.40 6.56
C ASN A 25 7.12 -13.04 5.72
N ASN A 26 5.90 -12.48 5.76
CA ASN A 26 4.69 -13.03 5.15
C ASN A 26 3.99 -11.98 4.28
N LEU A 27 3.67 -12.33 3.03
CA LEU A 27 2.95 -11.46 2.11
C LEU A 27 1.50 -11.21 2.55
N GLU A 28 0.85 -12.15 3.26
CA GLU A 28 -0.51 -11.94 3.77
C GLU A 28 -0.57 -10.81 4.82
N GLU A 29 0.49 -10.63 5.60
CA GLU A 29 0.59 -9.52 6.56
C GLU A 29 0.83 -8.19 5.82
N LEU A 30 1.59 -8.21 4.72
CA LEU A 30 1.75 -7.05 3.86
C LEU A 30 0.44 -6.66 3.17
N ASP A 31 -0.38 -7.61 2.74
CA ASP A 31 -1.70 -7.33 2.16
C ASP A 31 -2.57 -6.49 3.11
N ALA A 32 -2.61 -6.88 4.39
CA ALA A 32 -3.35 -6.15 5.40
C ALA A 32 -2.80 -4.73 5.63
N SER A 33 -1.48 -4.57 5.60
CA SER A 33 -0.81 -3.28 5.75
C SER A 33 -1.02 -2.36 4.54
N VAL A 34 -0.87 -2.88 3.32
CA VAL A 34 -1.14 -2.17 2.07
C VAL A 34 -2.60 -1.71 2.06
N ALA A 35 -3.54 -2.61 2.36
CA ALA A 35 -4.96 -2.28 2.41
C ALA A 35 -5.26 -1.18 3.44
N TYR A 36 -4.66 -1.25 4.64
CA TYR A 36 -4.78 -0.19 5.64
C TYR A 36 -4.32 1.16 5.10
N TYR A 37 -3.14 1.23 4.47
CA TYR A 37 -2.58 2.50 4.00
C TYR A 37 -3.29 3.03 2.73
N VAL A 38 -3.78 2.17 1.85
CA VAL A 38 -4.64 2.61 0.72
C VAL A 38 -5.94 3.23 1.25
N ARG A 39 -6.54 2.64 2.28
CA ARG A 39 -7.81 3.08 2.88
C ARG A 39 -7.73 4.42 3.60
N THR A 40 -6.54 4.91 3.94
CA THR A 40 -6.39 6.28 4.46
C THR A 40 -6.52 7.36 3.36
N GLY A 41 -6.79 6.96 2.11
CA GLY A 41 -6.87 7.86 0.98
C GLY A 41 -5.51 8.23 0.38
N SER A 42 -4.42 7.76 0.98
CA SER A 42 -3.05 8.07 0.58
C SER A 42 -2.76 7.70 -0.87
N TRP A 43 -3.31 6.58 -1.34
CA TRP A 43 -3.18 6.15 -2.74
C TRP A 43 -3.84 7.14 -3.71
N ALA A 44 -5.08 7.55 -3.45
CA ALA A 44 -5.77 8.55 -4.25
C ALA A 44 -5.09 9.93 -4.18
N ALA A 45 -4.39 10.23 -3.07
CA ALA A 45 -3.61 11.45 -2.91
C ALA A 45 -2.25 11.43 -3.64
N GLY A 46 -1.92 10.34 -4.35
CA GLY A 46 -0.67 10.22 -5.10
C GLY A 46 0.55 9.87 -4.24
N HIS A 47 0.36 9.25 -3.08
CA HIS A 47 1.45 8.73 -2.27
C HIS A 47 2.16 7.59 -3.00
N THR A 48 3.42 7.35 -2.65
CA THR A 48 4.22 6.26 -3.20
C THR A 48 4.07 5.00 -2.33
N PHE A 49 3.93 3.86 -3.00
CA PHE A 49 3.86 2.54 -2.40
C PHE A 49 5.03 1.70 -2.91
N VAL A 50 5.89 1.26 -2.00
CA VAL A 50 7.11 0.51 -2.35
C VAL A 50 7.18 -0.77 -1.53
N ILE A 51 7.59 -1.86 -2.17
CA ILE A 51 8.02 -3.07 -1.48
C ILE A 51 9.51 -3.32 -1.69
N ARG A 52 10.16 -3.71 -0.61
CA ARG A 52 11.56 -4.11 -0.56
C ARG A 52 11.67 -5.55 -0.07
N VAL A 53 12.59 -6.30 -0.65
CA VAL A 53 12.95 -7.64 -0.15
C VAL A 53 14.37 -7.59 0.36
N TYR A 54 14.53 -7.92 1.64
CA TYR A 54 15.82 -8.09 2.28
C TYR A 54 16.12 -9.57 2.39
N ARG A 55 17.32 -9.96 1.98
CA ARG A 55 17.84 -11.33 2.12
C ARG A 55 19.10 -11.28 2.95
N HIS A 56 19.09 -11.97 4.08
CA HIS A 56 20.20 -11.97 5.04
C HIS A 56 20.69 -10.55 5.37
N GLY A 57 19.75 -9.61 5.55
CA GLY A 57 20.05 -8.20 5.87
C GLY A 57 20.49 -7.31 4.70
N GLU A 58 20.61 -7.84 3.49
CA GLU A 58 20.95 -7.07 2.29
C GLU A 58 19.69 -6.80 1.47
N LEU A 59 19.52 -5.57 0.98
CA LEU A 59 18.46 -5.22 0.05
C LEU A 59 18.70 -5.93 -1.28
N LEU A 60 17.78 -6.82 -1.67
CA LEU A 60 17.86 -7.60 -2.89
C LEU A 60 17.08 -6.95 -4.03
N VAL A 61 15.87 -6.46 -3.73
CA VAL A 61 15.02 -5.81 -4.73
C VAL A 61 14.14 -4.76 -4.08
N GLU A 62 13.84 -3.72 -4.86
CA GLU A 62 12.85 -2.68 -4.59
C GLU A 62 11.89 -2.61 -5.79
N ARG A 63 10.59 -2.52 -5.52
CA ARG A 63 9.53 -2.44 -6.54
C ARG A 63 8.46 -1.45 -6.11
N GLU A 64 7.99 -0.65 -7.06
CA GLU A 64 6.77 0.14 -6.90
C GLU A 64 5.56 -0.79 -6.94
N LEU A 65 4.61 -0.54 -6.04
CA LEU A 65 3.44 -1.39 -5.87
C LEU A 65 2.26 -0.91 -6.70
N ASP A 66 2.16 0.40 -6.98
CA ASP A 66 1.01 1.04 -7.63
C ASP A 66 0.50 0.29 -8.88
N PRO A 67 1.37 -0.17 -9.82
CA PRO A 67 0.90 -0.87 -11.02
C PRO A 67 0.20 -2.20 -10.75
N PHE A 68 0.38 -2.74 -9.55
CA PHE A 68 -0.14 -4.04 -9.11
C PHE A 68 -1.30 -3.89 -8.12
N LEU A 69 -1.68 -2.66 -7.78
CA LEU A 69 -2.83 -2.37 -6.92
C LEU A 69 -4.13 -2.34 -7.72
N THR A 70 -5.15 -3.00 -7.17
CA THR A 70 -6.55 -2.79 -7.56
C THR A 70 -7.32 -2.25 -6.38
N VAL A 71 -8.03 -1.14 -6.57
CA VAL A 71 -8.82 -0.49 -5.53
C VAL A 71 -10.26 -0.35 -6.01
N LYS A 72 -11.23 -0.85 -5.24
CA LYS A 72 -12.66 -0.69 -5.52
C LYS A 72 -13.30 0.08 -4.36
N VAL A 73 -13.76 1.28 -4.69
CA VAL A 73 -14.52 2.16 -3.80
C VAL A 73 -16.01 2.04 -4.14
N PRO A 74 -16.93 2.02 -3.16
CA PRO A 74 -18.36 1.95 -3.42
C PRO A 74 -18.84 3.03 -4.39
N GLY A 75 -19.60 2.64 -5.41
CA GLY A 75 -20.12 3.58 -6.41
C GLY A 75 -19.15 3.98 -7.51
N LEU A 76 -17.92 3.45 -7.54
CA LEU A 76 -16.95 3.63 -8.62
C LEU A 76 -16.52 2.29 -9.20
N THR A 77 -16.33 2.18 -10.50
CA THR A 77 -15.72 0.99 -11.11
C THR A 77 -14.31 0.70 -10.53
N PRO A 78 -13.84 -0.56 -10.50
CA PRO A 78 -12.52 -0.90 -9.97
C PRO A 78 -11.41 -0.09 -10.65
N MET A 79 -10.49 0.43 -9.84
CA MET A 79 -9.40 1.29 -10.26
C MET A 79 -8.06 0.55 -10.25
N ARG A 80 -7.20 0.90 -11.19
CA ARG A 80 -5.81 0.42 -11.27
C ARG A 80 -4.90 1.52 -11.80
N SER A 81 -3.72 1.63 -11.21
CA SER A 81 -2.63 2.41 -11.80
C SER A 81 -1.86 1.55 -12.80
N ALA A 82 -1.39 2.15 -13.89
CA ALA A 82 -0.48 1.52 -14.84
C ALA A 82 0.97 1.91 -14.53
N GLU A 83 1.93 1.16 -15.08
CA GLU A 83 3.37 1.45 -14.94
C GLU A 83 3.78 2.83 -15.47
N ASP A 84 3.00 3.42 -16.38
CA ASP A 84 3.24 4.76 -16.91
C ASP A 84 2.57 5.88 -16.09
N GLY A 85 2.08 5.54 -14.89
CA GLY A 85 1.43 6.46 -13.96
C GLY A 85 0.01 6.85 -14.34
N ARG A 86 -0.55 6.32 -15.44
CA ARG A 86 -1.96 6.54 -15.77
C ARG A 86 -2.84 5.66 -14.92
N THR A 87 -3.88 6.23 -14.34
CA THR A 87 -4.93 5.47 -13.66
C THR A 87 -6.03 5.10 -14.66
N SER A 88 -6.65 3.94 -14.43
CA SER A 88 -7.80 3.45 -15.19
C SER A 88 -8.89 3.00 -14.23
N GLY A 89 -10.15 3.03 -14.68
CA GLY A 89 -11.30 2.76 -13.83
C GLY A 89 -11.75 4.02 -13.09
N GLY A 90 -12.39 3.89 -11.93
CA GLY A 90 -12.83 5.05 -11.14
C GLY A 90 -14.02 5.79 -11.74
N VAL A 91 -14.63 5.21 -12.78
CA VAL A 91 -15.83 5.76 -13.41
C VAL A 91 -17.02 5.58 -12.46
N PRO A 92 -17.84 6.63 -12.23
CA PRO A 92 -19.06 6.52 -11.43
C PRO A 92 -20.04 5.45 -11.93
N GLU A 93 -20.52 4.64 -10.99
CA GLU A 93 -21.59 3.67 -11.25
C GLU A 93 -22.97 4.37 -11.18
N PRO A 94 -23.90 4.05 -12.10
CA PRO A 94 -25.22 4.69 -12.12
C PRO A 94 -26.01 4.51 -10.81
N GLY A 95 -26.65 5.58 -10.35
CA GLY A 95 -27.40 5.60 -9.09
C GLY A 95 -26.54 5.58 -7.82
N GLY A 96 -25.21 5.67 -7.97
CA GLY A 96 -24.25 5.75 -6.87
C GLY A 96 -24.00 7.18 -6.38
N PRO A 97 -23.18 7.33 -5.31
CA PRO A 97 -22.84 8.63 -4.72
C PRO A 97 -22.12 9.58 -5.68
N TYR A 98 -21.42 9.05 -6.68
CA TYR A 98 -20.68 9.82 -7.68
C TYR A 98 -21.42 9.97 -9.02
N ASP A 99 -22.66 9.49 -9.13
CA ASP A 99 -23.39 9.50 -10.41
C ASP A 99 -23.54 10.93 -10.96
N GLY A 100 -23.12 11.12 -12.21
CA GLY A 100 -23.11 12.42 -12.89
C GLY A 100 -21.92 13.33 -12.54
N MET A 101 -20.98 12.89 -11.70
CA MET A 101 -19.71 13.60 -11.50
C MET A 101 -18.75 13.37 -12.68
N ASP A 102 -17.94 14.39 -12.96
CA ASP A 102 -16.79 14.25 -13.83
C ASP A 102 -15.69 13.43 -13.13
N GLU A 103 -14.91 12.67 -13.89
CA GLU A 103 -13.82 11.84 -13.38
C GLU A 103 -12.79 12.66 -12.59
N ASP A 104 -12.40 13.84 -13.09
CA ASP A 104 -11.43 14.70 -12.41
C ASP A 104 -11.97 15.17 -11.04
N ALA A 105 -13.26 15.51 -10.98
CA ALA A 105 -13.92 15.93 -9.74
C ALA A 105 -14.03 14.79 -8.72
N VAL A 106 -14.18 13.54 -9.19
CA VAL A 106 -14.14 12.36 -8.32
C VAL A 106 -12.74 12.23 -7.70
N TRP A 107 -11.68 12.29 -8.49
CA TRP A 107 -10.30 12.16 -8.00
C TRP A 107 -9.92 13.24 -6.98
N GLU A 108 -10.47 14.45 -7.09
CA GLU A 108 -10.24 15.53 -6.11
C GLU A 108 -10.83 15.23 -4.73
N VAL A 109 -11.99 14.59 -4.66
CA VAL A 109 -12.69 14.29 -3.38
C VAL A 109 -12.33 12.92 -2.81
N LEU A 110 -11.84 12.01 -3.66
CA LEU A 110 -11.64 10.60 -3.32
C LEU A 110 -10.73 10.37 -2.10
N PRO A 111 -9.60 11.09 -1.89
CA PRO A 111 -8.76 10.85 -0.72
C PRO A 111 -9.52 11.01 0.61
N GLN A 112 -10.31 12.07 0.73
CA GLN A 112 -11.09 12.34 1.94
C GLN A 112 -12.26 11.37 2.09
N GLU A 113 -12.98 11.09 1.00
CA GLU A 113 -14.11 10.14 0.98
C GLU A 113 -13.64 8.73 1.36
N MET A 114 -12.50 8.27 0.84
CA MET A 114 -11.92 6.98 1.21
C MET A 114 -11.63 6.92 2.71
N TYR A 115 -11.06 7.97 3.29
CA TYR A 115 -10.79 8.03 4.73
C TYR A 115 -12.10 7.97 5.54
N GLU A 116 -13.14 8.69 5.13
CA GLU A 116 -14.46 8.69 5.79
C GLU A 116 -15.12 7.31 5.70
N ILE A 117 -15.20 6.73 4.51
CA ILE A 117 -15.71 5.36 4.31
C ILE A 117 -14.92 4.38 5.17
N ALA A 118 -13.58 4.47 5.16
CA ALA A 118 -12.75 3.53 5.90
C ALA A 118 -12.86 3.67 7.42
N SER A 119 -13.20 4.86 7.92
CA SER A 119 -13.44 5.11 9.33
C SER A 119 -14.74 4.46 9.83
N GLU A 120 -15.73 4.29 8.94
CA GLU A 120 -17.03 3.66 9.27
C GLU A 120 -17.09 2.16 8.91
N SER A 121 -16.61 1.79 7.73
CA SER A 121 -16.63 0.45 7.15
C SER A 121 -15.40 0.25 6.23
N PRO A 122 -14.23 -0.05 6.80
CA PRO A 122 -12.99 -0.22 6.03
C PRO A 122 -13.08 -1.31 4.96
N GLU A 123 -13.83 -2.38 5.22
CA GLU A 123 -14.07 -3.46 4.27
C GLU A 123 -14.88 -3.05 3.04
N ALA A 124 -15.58 -1.90 3.06
CA ALA A 124 -16.30 -1.39 1.89
C ALA A 124 -15.34 -0.95 0.78
N ILE A 125 -14.09 -0.62 1.12
CA ILE A 125 -13.01 -0.39 0.16
C ILE A 125 -12.25 -1.70 0.00
N GLU A 126 -12.42 -2.33 -1.15
CA GLU A 126 -11.67 -3.54 -1.51
C GLU A 126 -10.32 -3.13 -2.09
N VAL A 127 -9.25 -3.72 -1.55
CA VAL A 127 -7.88 -3.51 -2.00
C VAL A 127 -7.29 -4.88 -2.32
N GLY A 128 -6.71 -5.01 -3.51
CA GLY A 128 -6.04 -6.23 -3.95
C GLY A 128 -4.66 -5.93 -4.51
N VAL A 129 -3.71 -6.83 -4.25
CA VAL A 129 -2.33 -6.74 -4.75
C VAL A 129 -2.04 -7.96 -5.62
N ASP A 130 -1.51 -7.74 -6.83
CA ASP A 130 -1.03 -8.81 -7.70
C ASP A 130 0.43 -9.19 -7.36
N TRP A 131 0.62 -9.96 -6.29
CA TRP A 131 1.93 -10.43 -5.83
C TRP A 131 2.69 -11.27 -6.86
N ASP A 132 1.97 -12.08 -7.63
CA ASP A 132 2.56 -12.91 -8.68
C ASP A 132 3.12 -12.03 -9.81
N GLY A 133 2.38 -10.98 -10.17
CA GLY A 133 2.82 -9.96 -11.13
C GLY A 133 4.09 -9.21 -10.70
N LEU A 134 4.26 -8.93 -9.40
CA LEU A 134 5.47 -8.30 -8.85
C LEU A 134 6.73 -9.16 -9.00
N ALA A 135 6.57 -10.47 -9.14
CA ALA A 135 7.66 -11.45 -9.26
C ALA A 135 8.75 -11.29 -8.19
N LEU A 136 8.32 -11.12 -6.92
CA LEU A 136 9.24 -10.93 -5.80
C LEU A 136 10.07 -12.21 -5.54
N PRO A 137 11.36 -12.09 -5.22
CA PRO A 137 12.16 -13.23 -4.80
C PRO A 137 11.63 -13.80 -3.47
N GLU A 138 11.56 -15.13 -3.40
CA GLU A 138 11.21 -15.82 -2.15
C GLU A 138 12.23 -15.53 -1.04
N LEU A 139 11.74 -15.49 0.21
CA LEU A 139 12.62 -15.41 1.36
C LEU A 139 13.34 -16.75 1.56
N VAL A 140 14.65 -16.67 1.83
CA VAL A 140 15.45 -17.85 2.21
C VAL A 140 15.72 -17.83 3.72
N PRO A 141 15.74 -18.99 4.39
CA PRO A 141 16.08 -19.05 5.80
C PRO A 141 17.46 -18.46 6.14
N PRO A 142 17.63 -17.89 7.35
CA PRO A 142 16.60 -17.73 8.36
C PRO A 142 15.68 -16.53 8.04
N ALA A 143 14.37 -16.75 8.10
CA ALA A 143 13.38 -15.67 8.00
C ALA A 143 13.34 -14.87 9.30
N LEU A 144 12.96 -13.59 9.23
CA LEU A 144 12.82 -12.74 10.41
C LEU A 144 11.74 -13.32 11.35
N PRO A 145 12.05 -13.60 12.63
CA PRO A 145 11.05 -14.09 13.57
C PRO A 145 10.01 -13.02 13.90
N THR A 146 8.75 -13.43 14.11
CA THR A 146 7.70 -12.55 14.62
C THR A 146 8.14 -11.89 15.94
N GLY A 147 7.91 -10.59 16.06
CA GLY A 147 8.27 -9.78 17.23
C GLY A 147 9.76 -9.44 17.35
N ALA A 148 10.58 -9.78 16.36
CA ALA A 148 11.98 -9.37 16.33
C ALA A 148 12.14 -7.93 15.83
N ASP A 149 13.21 -7.27 16.27
CA ASP A 149 13.58 -5.94 15.81
C ASP A 149 14.68 -6.04 14.73
N VAL A 150 14.68 -5.11 13.78
CA VAL A 150 15.68 -4.97 12.73
C VAL A 150 16.22 -3.53 12.71
N THR A 151 17.48 -3.38 12.32
CA THR A 151 18.06 -2.06 12.07
C THR A 151 18.26 -1.86 10.57
N LEU A 152 17.58 -0.87 10.00
CA LEU A 152 17.68 -0.48 8.59
C LEU A 152 17.99 1.01 8.51
N ASP A 153 19.00 1.38 7.72
CA ASP A 153 19.40 2.77 7.50
C ASP A 153 19.56 3.60 8.79
N GLY A 154 20.10 2.96 9.84
CA GLY A 154 20.32 3.57 11.15
C GLY A 154 19.06 3.72 12.01
N ARG A 155 17.94 3.11 11.62
CA ARG A 155 16.67 3.12 12.35
C ARG A 155 16.32 1.73 12.86
N GLU A 156 15.77 1.67 14.06
CA GLU A 156 15.23 0.44 14.64
C GLU A 156 13.75 0.32 14.26
N LEU A 157 13.40 -0.79 13.60
CA LEU A 157 12.06 -1.14 13.19
C LEU A 157 11.70 -2.47 13.83
N ARG A 158 10.42 -2.65 14.16
CA ARG A 158 9.92 -3.92 14.69
C ARG A 158 9.29 -4.75 13.60
N TYR A 159 9.29 -6.07 13.73
CA TYR A 159 8.36 -6.92 12.99
C TYR A 159 6.94 -6.40 13.19
N GLY A 160 6.18 -6.31 12.10
CA GLY A 160 4.85 -5.75 12.05
C GLY A 160 4.84 -4.27 11.64
N ARG A 161 3.78 -3.60 12.06
CA ARG A 161 3.51 -2.20 11.73
C ARG A 161 4.39 -1.23 12.49
N ASN A 162 4.99 -0.29 11.75
CA ASN A 162 5.78 0.84 12.22
C ASN A 162 5.23 2.13 11.58
N SER A 163 4.01 2.52 11.95
CA SER A 163 3.32 3.67 11.35
C SER A 163 3.35 4.90 12.26
N THR A 164 3.48 6.07 11.66
CA THR A 164 3.30 7.37 12.33
C THR A 164 1.85 7.86 12.26
N LEU A 165 0.97 7.15 11.54
CA LEU A 165 -0.46 7.46 11.41
C LEU A 165 -1.28 7.08 12.64
N ASP A 166 -0.79 6.16 13.46
CA ASP A 166 -1.49 5.66 14.66
C ASP A 166 -1.29 6.58 15.90
N GLY A 167 -0.79 7.82 15.70
CA GLY A 167 -0.36 8.77 16.74
C GLY A 167 -1.41 9.75 17.23
#